data_AF-A0AAE0QP60-F1
#
_entry.id   AF-A0AAE0QP60-F1
#
_cell.length_a   1.000
_cell.length_b   1.000
_cell.length_c   1.000
_cell.angle_alpha   90.00
_cell.angle_beta   90.00
_cell.angle_gamma   90.00
#
_symmetry.space_group_name_H-M   'P 1'
#
loop_
_entity.id
_entity.type
_entity.pdbx_description
1 polymer ?
#
loop_
_entity_poly.entity_id
_entity_poly.type
_entity_poly.pdbx_seq_one_letter_code
_entity_poly.pdbx_strand_id
1 'polypeptide(L)'
;MKASPETALLGSTTIESPVSSTHVNLPEEYRDYQDVFSQMTTTKLPPHRPWDCAIDLLPDAKLPKGRDYALSIPENKAMEEYISEAFQQGFIRPSTSTAASSFFFVAKKDGGLRP
;
A
#
# COMPACT_ATOMS: atom_id res chain seq x y z
N MET A 1 -11.65 20.09 -35.03
CA MET A 1 -12.18 18.99 -34.19
C MET A 1 -11.32 18.97 -32.93
N LYS A 2 -11.83 19.53 -31.84
CA LYS A 2 -11.10 19.56 -30.56
C LYS A 2 -11.12 18.16 -29.97
N ALA A 3 -9.96 17.54 -29.84
CA ALA A 3 -9.80 16.38 -28.98
C ALA A 3 -10.12 16.85 -27.55
N SER A 4 -11.21 16.33 -26.99
CA SER A 4 -11.46 16.42 -25.56
C SER A 4 -10.27 15.75 -24.86
N PRO A 5 -9.63 16.37 -23.86
CA PRO A 5 -8.68 15.63 -23.05
C PRO A 5 -9.50 14.55 -22.34
N GLU A 6 -9.14 13.31 -22.61
CA GLU A 6 -9.59 12.16 -21.85
C GLU A 6 -9.15 12.41 -20.40
N THR A 7 -10.12 12.67 -19.52
CA THR A 7 -9.88 12.95 -18.11
C THR A 7 -9.27 11.70 -17.49
N ALA A 8 -7.94 11.67 -17.39
CA ALA A 8 -7.24 10.60 -16.68
C ALA A 8 -7.78 10.52 -15.26
N LEU A 9 -8.34 9.36 -14.90
CA LEU A 9 -8.67 9.00 -13.53
C LEU A 9 -7.38 9.01 -12.72
N LEU A 10 -7.04 10.16 -12.13
CA LEU A 10 -6.06 10.27 -11.04
C LEU A 10 -6.68 9.57 -9.83
N GLY A 11 -6.50 8.25 -9.78
CA GLY A 11 -6.99 7.41 -8.70
C GLY A 11 -6.34 6.05 -8.79
N SER A 12 -5.37 5.81 -7.92
CA SER A 12 -5.11 4.44 -7.47
C SER A 12 -4.40 4.46 -6.13
N THR A 13 -5.20 4.52 -5.09
CA THR A 13 -4.86 3.94 -3.80
C THR A 13 -6.08 3.18 -3.30
N THR A 14 -5.86 1.91 -2.99
CA THR A 14 -6.61 1.10 -2.05
C THR A 14 -5.62 -0.02 -1.82
N ILE A 15 -4.67 0.15 -0.91
CA ILE A 15 -3.54 -0.78 -0.76
C ILE A 15 -4.10 -2.05 -0.08
N GLU A 16 -4.74 -2.99 -0.78
CA GLU A 16 -4.37 -3.50 -2.12
C GLU A 16 -5.51 -3.90 -3.11
N SER A 17 -6.75 -3.41 -3.03
CA SER A 17 -7.75 -3.52 -4.12
C SER A 17 -8.91 -2.54 -4.03
N PRO A 18 -9.39 -1.93 -5.14
CA PRO A 18 -10.35 -0.81 -5.12
C PRO A 18 -11.82 -1.21 -4.98
N VAL A 19 -12.14 -2.43 -4.53
CA VAL A 19 -13.52 -2.91 -4.53
C VAL A 19 -14.01 -3.14 -3.12
N SER A 20 -14.53 -2.10 -2.49
CA SER A 20 -15.35 -2.19 -1.29
C SER A 20 -16.73 -2.76 -1.63
N SER A 21 -16.81 -4.04 -1.98
CA SER A 21 -18.10 -4.74 -2.02
C SER A 21 -18.47 -5.10 -0.58
N THR A 22 -19.45 -4.39 -0.02
CA THR A 22 -20.00 -4.64 1.32
C THR A 22 -20.72 -5.99 1.45
N HIS A 23 -20.95 -6.69 0.32
CA HIS A 23 -21.63 -7.97 0.28
C HIS A 23 -20.71 -9.04 -0.33
N VAL A 24 -20.05 -9.82 0.54
CA VAL A 24 -19.30 -11.00 0.09
C VAL A 24 -20.31 -12.12 -0.12
N ASN A 25 -20.61 -12.44 -1.38
CA ASN A 25 -21.40 -13.64 -1.70
C ASN A 25 -20.52 -14.88 -1.52
N LEU A 26 -20.51 -15.45 -0.32
CA LEU A 26 -19.74 -16.65 0.01
C LEU A 26 -20.56 -17.91 -0.26
N PRO A 27 -19.95 -18.96 -0.86
CA PRO A 27 -20.49 -20.30 -0.86
C PRO A 27 -20.78 -20.79 0.56
N GLU A 28 -21.73 -21.74 0.69
CA GLU A 28 -22.20 -22.22 1.99
C GLU A 28 -21.05 -22.81 2.84
N GLU A 29 -20.10 -23.46 2.17
CA GLU A 29 -18.94 -24.11 2.77
C GLU A 29 -17.97 -23.13 3.45
N TYR A 30 -18.04 -21.83 3.12
CA TYR A 30 -17.13 -20.79 3.63
C TYR A 30 -17.80 -19.76 4.53
N ARG A 31 -19.11 -19.91 4.81
CA ARG A 31 -19.85 -18.94 5.64
C ARG A 31 -19.27 -18.78 7.04
N ASP A 32 -18.73 -19.86 7.61
CA ASP A 32 -18.10 -19.85 8.92
C ASP A 32 -16.81 -18.98 8.97
N TYR A 33 -16.21 -18.69 7.80
CA TYR A 33 -14.99 -17.89 7.66
C TYR A 33 -15.24 -16.50 7.08
N GLN A 34 -16.49 -16.01 7.13
CA GLN A 34 -16.87 -14.71 6.56
C GLN A 34 -16.00 -13.55 7.05
N ASP A 35 -15.47 -13.64 8.27
CA ASP A 35 -14.61 -12.64 8.88
C ASP A 35 -13.24 -12.52 8.20
N VAL A 36 -12.72 -13.62 7.64
CA VAL A 36 -11.46 -13.63 6.86
C VAL A 36 -11.60 -12.87 5.54
N PHE A 37 -12.82 -12.77 5.01
CA PHE A 37 -13.12 -12.00 3.79
C PHE A 37 -13.47 -10.53 4.07
N SER A 38 -13.51 -10.12 5.34
CA SER A 38 -13.74 -8.73 5.73
C SER A 38 -12.49 -7.88 5.50
N GLN A 39 -12.59 -6.90 4.59
CA GLN A 39 -11.49 -5.97 4.31
C GLN A 39 -11.02 -5.22 5.57
N MET A 40 -11.95 -4.83 6.45
CA MET A 40 -11.62 -4.13 7.69
C MET A 40 -10.80 -4.99 8.66
N THR A 41 -11.06 -6.30 8.68
CA THR A 41 -10.31 -7.23 9.53
C THR A 41 -8.94 -7.51 8.93
N THR A 42 -8.85 -7.63 7.61
CA THR A 42 -7.62 -7.88 6.85
C THR A 42 -6.57 -6.77 7.00
N THR A 43 -6.98 -5.52 7.23
CA THR A 43 -6.03 -4.41 7.46
C THR A 43 -5.24 -4.55 8.77
N LYS A 44 -5.70 -5.38 9.72
CA LYS A 44 -5.04 -5.51 11.02
C LYS A 44 -3.92 -6.55 10.96
N LEU A 45 -2.74 -6.18 11.43
CA LEU A 45 -1.65 -7.14 11.62
C LEU A 45 -2.05 -8.21 12.64
N PRO A 46 -1.71 -9.49 12.38
CA PRO A 46 -1.88 -10.54 13.37
C PRO A 46 -1.02 -10.24 14.62
N PRO A 47 -1.37 -10.80 15.78
CA PRO A 47 -0.54 -10.65 16.98
C PRO A 47 0.85 -11.23 16.73
N HIS A 48 1.87 -10.60 17.33
CA HIS A 48 3.25 -11.06 17.28
C HIS A 48 3.39 -12.51 17.73
N ARG A 49 4.20 -13.30 17.01
CA ARG A 49 4.44 -14.73 17.29
C ARG A 49 5.93 -15.00 17.45
N PRO A 50 6.32 -16.13 18.09
CA PRO A 50 7.73 -16.53 18.19
C PRO A 50 8.45 -16.73 16.85
N TRP A 51 7.69 -16.86 15.76
CA TRP A 51 8.16 -17.12 14.40
C TRP A 51 8.03 -15.89 13.49
N ASP A 52 7.89 -14.70 14.07
CA ASP A 52 7.89 -13.47 13.27
C ASP A 52 9.24 -13.31 12.57
N CYS A 53 9.19 -12.88 11.31
CA CYS A 53 10.38 -12.71 10.49
C CYS A 53 11.19 -11.49 10.96
N ALA A 54 12.21 -11.73 11.79
CA ALA A 54 13.21 -10.73 12.12
C ALA A 54 14.17 -10.50 10.92
N ILE A 55 14.68 -9.28 10.80
CA ILE A 55 15.75 -8.93 9.86
C ILE A 55 17.05 -8.83 10.66
N ASP A 56 17.81 -9.92 10.71
CA ASP A 56 19.09 -9.95 11.41
C ASP A 56 20.16 -9.22 10.58
N LEU A 57 20.81 -8.24 11.19
CA LEU A 57 21.89 -7.49 10.55
C LEU A 57 23.22 -8.24 10.73
N LEU A 58 24.03 -8.26 9.68
CA LEU A 58 25.42 -8.69 9.81
C LEU A 58 26.19 -7.74 10.74
N PRO A 59 27.17 -8.23 11.52
CA PRO A 59 28.05 -7.38 12.31
C PRO A 59 28.69 -6.28 11.45
N ASP A 60 28.69 -5.05 11.96
CA ASP A 60 29.25 -3.85 11.31
C ASP A 60 28.66 -3.51 9.93
N ALA A 61 27.47 -4.05 9.60
CA ALA A 61 26.79 -3.74 8.35
C ALA A 61 26.48 -2.25 8.23
N LYS A 62 26.88 -1.66 7.11
CA LYS A 62 26.52 -0.28 6.77
C LYS A 62 25.10 -0.26 6.22
N LEU A 63 24.21 0.40 6.96
CA LEU A 63 22.82 0.55 6.56
C LEU A 63 22.69 1.45 5.31
N PRO A 64 21.76 1.12 4.38
CA PRO A 64 21.53 1.95 3.21
C PRO A 64 20.94 3.29 3.61
N LYS A 65 21.48 4.36 3.01
CA LYS A 65 20.89 5.70 3.05
C LYS A 65 20.23 5.95 1.70
N GLY A 66 18.90 5.82 1.67
CA GLY A 66 18.10 6.10 0.50
C GLY A 66 18.30 7.54 0.02
N ARG A 67 18.28 7.74 -1.30
CA ARG A 67 18.19 9.07 -1.91
C ARG A 67 16.75 9.29 -2.34
N ASP A 68 16.24 10.50 -2.13
CA ASP A 68 14.91 10.84 -2.59
C ASP A 68 14.91 11.05 -4.10
N TYR A 69 13.93 10.45 -4.78
CA TYR A 69 13.70 10.70 -6.20
C TYR A 69 12.78 11.90 -6.39
N ALA A 70 13.05 12.71 -7.40
CA ALA A 70 12.14 13.76 -7.80
C ALA A 70 10.89 13.13 -8.43
N LEU A 71 9.73 13.35 -7.82
CA LEU A 71 8.45 12.87 -8.32
C LEU A 71 7.80 13.93 -9.20
N SER A 72 7.11 13.48 -10.26
CA SER A 72 6.24 14.33 -11.06
C SER A 72 4.99 14.75 -10.27
N ILE A 73 4.22 15.73 -10.78
CA ILE A 73 2.97 16.17 -10.15
C ILE A 73 1.99 15.01 -9.88
N PRO A 74 1.67 14.13 -10.84
CA PRO A 74 0.76 13.01 -10.59
C PRO A 74 1.33 12.00 -9.58
N GLU A 75 2.64 11.76 -9.57
CA GLU A 75 3.29 10.85 -8.62
C GLU A 75 3.32 11.42 -7.20
N ASN A 76 3.53 12.73 -7.05
CA ASN A 76 3.44 13.39 -5.73
C ASN A 76 2.03 13.26 -5.15
N LYS A 77 1.00 13.48 -5.96
CA LYS A 77 -0.39 13.30 -5.51
C LYS A 77 -0.65 11.85 -5.09
N ALA A 78 -0.20 10.88 -5.89
CA ALA A 78 -0.32 9.46 -5.56
C ALA A 78 0.46 9.09 -4.27
N MET A 79 1.60 9.73 -4.03
CA MET A 79 2.39 9.57 -2.80
C MET A 79 1.64 10.07 -1.57
N GLU A 80 1.08 11.27 -1.62
CA GLU A 80 0.31 11.85 -0.51
C GLU A 80 -0.91 10.98 -0.18
N GLU A 81 -1.64 10.54 -1.20
CA GLU A 81 -2.79 9.63 -1.06
C GLU A 81 -2.35 8.29 -0.43
N TYR A 82 -1.27 7.68 -0.93
CA TYR A 82 -0.75 6.41 -0.42
C TYR A 82 -0.35 6.50 1.06
N ILE A 83 0.40 7.54 1.41
CA ILE A 83 0.87 7.75 2.79
C ILE A 83 -0.32 7.96 3.73
N SER A 84 -1.30 8.77 3.33
CA SER A 84 -2.49 9.03 4.13
C SER A 84 -3.29 7.75 4.40
N GLU A 85 -3.57 6.96 3.36
CA GLU A 85 -4.31 5.71 3.50
C GLU A 85 -3.55 4.67 4.31
N ALA A 86 -2.28 4.41 3.98
CA ALA A 86 -1.47 3.40 4.66
C ALA A 86 -1.25 3.76 6.14
N PHE A 87 -1.17 5.05 6.46
CA PHE A 87 -1.07 5.53 7.84
C PHE A 87 -2.39 5.33 8.59
N GLN A 88 -3.54 5.68 7.98
CA GLN A 88 -4.86 5.46 8.59
C GLN A 88 -5.14 3.97 8.83
N GLN A 89 -4.68 3.12 7.92
CA GLN A 89 -4.80 1.67 8.00
C GLN A 89 -3.83 1.04 9.00
N GLY A 90 -2.79 1.76 9.43
CA GLY A 90 -1.79 1.28 10.38
C GLY A 90 -0.71 0.39 9.75
N PHE A 91 -0.62 0.34 8.42
CA PHE A 91 0.46 -0.37 7.72
C PHE A 91 1.82 0.33 7.85
N ILE A 92 1.81 1.66 7.96
CA ILE A 92 3.03 2.45 8.16
C ILE A 92 2.90 3.36 9.38
N ARG A 93 4.05 3.77 9.91
CA ARG A 93 4.15 4.76 11.00
C ARG A 93 5.41 5.61 10.83
N PRO A 94 5.47 6.82 11.41
CA PRO A 94 6.69 7.59 11.51
C PRO A 94 7.83 6.78 12.13
N SER A 95 9.04 6.93 11.60
CA SER A 95 10.23 6.23 12.04
C SER A 95 11.42 7.18 12.11
N THR A 96 12.31 6.94 13.07
CA THR A 96 13.60 7.66 13.24
C THR A 96 14.79 6.79 12.82
N SER A 97 14.55 5.76 12.00
CA SER A 97 15.57 4.85 11.48
C SER A 97 16.67 5.61 10.73
N THR A 98 17.92 5.22 10.96
CA THR A 98 19.07 5.71 10.17
C THR A 98 19.16 5.07 8.79
N ALA A 99 18.43 3.96 8.58
CA ALA A 99 18.27 3.31 7.29
C ALA A 99 17.04 3.85 6.57
N ALA A 100 17.17 4.09 5.27
CA ALA A 100 16.07 4.48 4.40
C ALA A 100 16.25 3.86 3.00
N SER A 101 15.14 3.66 2.30
CA SER A 101 15.10 3.29 0.89
C SER A 101 14.36 4.37 0.11
N SER A 102 14.69 4.51 -1.17
CA SER A 102 13.93 5.36 -2.07
C SER A 102 12.55 4.76 -2.37
N PHE A 103 11.64 5.61 -2.87
CA PHE A 103 10.26 5.28 -3.20
C PHE A 103 9.96 5.82 -4.60
N PHE A 104 9.27 5.05 -5.43
CA PHE A 104 8.95 5.42 -6.81
C PHE A 104 7.63 4.78 -7.21
N PHE A 105 7.00 5.26 -8.28
CA PHE A 105 5.70 4.77 -8.74
C PHE A 105 5.82 4.04 -10.06
N VAL A 106 4.99 3.01 -10.23
CA VAL A 106 4.85 2.24 -11.47
C VAL A 106 3.41 2.32 -11.95
N ALA A 107 3.24 2.70 -13.22
CA ALA A 107 1.94 2.67 -13.88
C ALA A 107 1.43 1.24 -14.04
N LYS A 108 0.16 1.03 -13.70
CA LYS A 108 -0.53 -0.26 -13.77
C LYS A 108 -1.54 -0.24 -14.92
N LYS A 109 -1.98 -1.43 -15.34
CA LYS A 109 -2.87 -1.59 -16.51
C LYS A 109 -4.24 -0.91 -16.34
N ASP A 110 -4.66 -0.70 -15.09
CA ASP A 110 -5.89 0.01 -14.71
C ASP A 110 -5.74 1.55 -14.76
N GLY A 111 -4.58 2.06 -15.16
CA GLY A 111 -4.28 3.50 -15.22
C GLY A 111 -3.79 4.08 -13.89
N GLY A 112 -3.72 3.26 -12.84
CA GLY A 112 -3.25 3.65 -11.52
C GLY A 112 -1.74 3.78 -11.40
N LEU A 113 -1.28 4.64 -10.49
CA LEU A 113 0.10 4.65 -9.99
C LEU A 113 0.14 3.93 -8.65
N ARG A 114 1.05 2.97 -8.51
CA ARG A 114 1.33 2.29 -7.23
C ARG A 114 2.82 2.26 -6.97
N PRO A 115 3.26 2.33 -5.71
CA PRO A 115 4.66 2.12 -5.39
C PRO A 115 5.15 0.71 -5.73
#